data_AF-A0A0H3D4U1-F1
#
_entry.id   AF-A0A0H3D4U1-F1
#
_cell.length_a   1.000
_cell.length_b   1.000
_cell.length_c   1.000
_cell.angle_alpha   90.00
_cell.angle_beta   90.00
_cell.angle_gamma   90.00
#
_symmetry.space_group_name_H-M   'P 1'
#
loop_
_entity.id
_entity.type
_entity.pdbx_description
1 polymer ?
#
loop_
_entity_poly.entity_id
_entity_poly.type
_entity_poly.pdbx_seq_one_letter_code
_entity_poly.pdbx_strand_id
1 'polypeptide(L)'
;MTEVEAEIAGVFAEADLFASVLADVGASEDADIDAEFAGASPEQTWKLAVLDPERTTSSTPREITELLDAVWTDRAGEPSACERVRSMLARQIWPHRLSSGFPSDVAIAAKTGTLPAVRNEAGVVSFPDGRRFAVAVFTRANSLAERQPAIDAAIGKAGRLAVDHLRKEAP
;
A
#
# COMPACT_ATOMS: atom_id res chain seq x y z
N MET A 1 -10.24 -31.02 10.73
CA MET A 1 -9.15 -30.02 10.69
C MET A 1 -8.71 -30.00 9.26
N THR A 2 -9.56 -29.38 8.46
CA THR A 2 -9.62 -29.56 7.01
C THR A 2 -10.19 -28.26 6.47
N GLU A 3 -9.47 -27.68 5.52
CA GLU A 3 -9.95 -26.71 4.53
C GLU A 3 -10.57 -25.41 5.09
N VAL A 4 -9.69 -24.43 5.30
CA VAL A 4 -10.02 -23.02 5.06
C VAL A 4 -8.99 -22.47 4.08
N GLU A 5 -8.92 -23.08 2.89
CA GLU A 5 -8.43 -22.39 1.70
C GLU A 5 -9.64 -21.67 1.09
N ALA A 6 -9.99 -20.53 1.70
CA ALA A 6 -10.88 -19.58 1.05
C ALA A 6 -10.07 -18.84 -0.01
N GLU A 7 -10.20 -19.34 -1.23
CA GLU A 7 -10.03 -18.69 -2.53
C GLU A 7 -10.01 -17.15 -2.46
N ILE A 8 -8.82 -16.57 -2.27
CA ILE A 8 -8.49 -15.22 -2.74
C ILE A 8 -7.65 -15.42 -4.00
N ALA A 9 -8.32 -15.68 -5.11
CA ALA A 9 -7.68 -15.79 -6.41
C ALA A 9 -6.97 -14.44 -6.73
N GLY A 10 -5.64 -14.38 -6.57
CA GLY A 10 -4.82 -13.23 -6.96
C GLY A 10 -3.86 -12.65 -5.91
N VAL A 11 -3.83 -13.18 -4.68
CA VAL A 11 -2.78 -12.80 -3.70
C VAL A 11 -1.54 -13.65 -3.95
N PHE A 12 -0.53 -13.07 -4.60
CA PHE A 12 0.81 -13.67 -4.64
C PHE A 12 1.39 -13.64 -3.21
N ALA A 13 1.96 -14.76 -2.76
CA ALA A 13 2.69 -14.76 -1.50
C ALA A 13 3.97 -13.91 -1.66
N GLU A 14 4.50 -13.39 -0.55
CA GLU A 14 5.74 -12.60 -0.55
C GLU A 14 6.91 -13.36 -1.20
N ALA A 15 6.98 -14.68 -0.96
CA ALA A 15 7.96 -15.55 -1.60
C ALA A 15 7.81 -15.64 -3.13
N ASP A 16 6.57 -15.67 -3.64
CA ASP A 16 6.31 -15.70 -5.09
C ASP A 16 6.71 -14.38 -5.75
N LEU A 17 6.47 -13.25 -5.06
CA LEU A 17 6.91 -11.93 -5.49
C LEU A 17 8.43 -11.87 -5.60
N PHE A 18 9.15 -12.33 -4.58
CA PHE A 18 10.60 -12.37 -4.59
C PHE A 18 11.18 -13.30 -5.66
N ALA A 19 10.60 -14.48 -5.84
CA ALA A 19 10.99 -15.40 -6.91
C ALA A 19 10.82 -14.77 -8.31
N SER A 20 9.72 -14.05 -8.54
CA SER A 20 9.51 -13.34 -9.82
C SER A 20 10.57 -12.27 -10.09
N VAL A 21 10.99 -11.54 -9.05
CA VAL A 21 12.03 -10.52 -9.17
C VAL A 21 13.37 -11.15 -9.55
N LEU A 22 13.77 -12.24 -8.87
CA LEU A 22 15.00 -12.99 -9.18
C LEU A 22 14.98 -13.53 -10.61
N ALA A 23 13.84 -14.08 -11.05
CA ALA A 23 13.68 -14.58 -12.41
C ALA A 23 13.81 -13.46 -13.47
N ASP A 24 13.21 -12.29 -13.24
CA ASP A 24 13.26 -11.16 -14.18
C ASP A 24 14.67 -10.56 -14.33
N VAL A 25 15.49 -10.60 -13.27
CA VAL A 25 16.91 -10.15 -13.34
C VAL A 25 17.86 -11.24 -13.84
N GLY A 26 17.37 -12.48 -14.01
CA GLY A 26 18.15 -13.63 -14.48
C GLY A 26 19.03 -14.27 -13.42
N ALA A 27 18.68 -14.10 -12.14
CA ALA A 27 19.39 -14.68 -11.01
C ALA A 27 18.84 -16.07 -10.64
N SER A 28 19.64 -16.87 -9.92
CA SER A 28 19.18 -18.14 -9.35
C SER A 28 18.20 -17.92 -8.20
N GLU A 29 17.32 -18.88 -7.93
CA GLU A 29 16.36 -18.82 -6.82
C GLU A 29 17.03 -18.70 -5.44
N ASP A 30 18.24 -19.23 -5.29
CA ASP A 30 19.04 -19.15 -4.06
C ASP A 30 19.85 -17.85 -3.94
N ALA A 31 19.73 -16.92 -4.89
CA ALA A 31 20.51 -15.68 -4.89
C ALA A 31 20.02 -14.69 -3.81
N ASP A 32 20.93 -13.84 -3.35
CA ASP A 32 20.59 -12.74 -2.44
C ASP A 32 19.80 -11.68 -3.21
N ILE A 33 18.49 -11.66 -2.98
CA ILE A 33 17.57 -10.77 -3.68
C ILE A 33 17.89 -9.28 -3.51
N ASP A 34 18.34 -8.87 -2.32
CA ASP A 34 18.66 -7.47 -2.07
C ASP A 34 19.88 -7.05 -2.89
N ALA A 35 20.87 -7.94 -3.00
CA ALA A 35 22.07 -7.73 -3.82
C ALA A 35 21.74 -7.70 -5.32
N GLU A 36 20.94 -8.65 -5.82
CA GLU A 36 20.53 -8.71 -7.22
C GLU A 36 19.68 -7.50 -7.63
N PHE A 37 18.76 -7.09 -6.75
CA PHE A 37 17.93 -5.92 -6.98
C PHE A 37 18.73 -4.63 -7.00
N ALA A 38 19.70 -4.47 -6.09
CA ALA A 38 20.61 -3.33 -6.06
C ALA A 38 21.58 -3.32 -7.26
N GLY A 39 21.93 -4.49 -7.79
CA GLY A 39 22.79 -4.66 -8.96
C GLY A 39 22.09 -4.51 -10.31
N ALA A 40 20.76 -4.55 -10.35
CA ALA A 40 19.99 -4.46 -11.58
C ALA A 40 20.22 -3.13 -12.32
N SER A 41 20.42 -3.20 -13.64
CA SER A 41 20.48 -2.00 -14.46
C SER A 41 19.13 -1.29 -14.52
N PRO A 42 19.09 0.04 -14.77
CA PRO A 42 17.82 0.76 -14.93
C PRO A 42 16.87 0.13 -15.95
N GLU A 43 17.40 -0.40 -17.06
CA GLU A 43 16.59 -1.07 -18.08
C GLU A 43 15.95 -2.36 -17.56
N GLN A 44 16.70 -3.17 -16.79
CA GLN A 44 16.16 -4.37 -16.14
C GLN A 44 15.11 -3.97 -15.10
N THR A 45 15.39 -2.98 -14.25
CA THR A 45 14.46 -2.52 -13.22
C THR A 45 13.11 -2.09 -13.81
N TRP A 46 13.10 -1.33 -14.91
CA TRP A 46 11.86 -0.90 -15.56
C TRP A 46 11.02 -2.04 -16.16
N LYS A 47 11.63 -3.20 -16.44
CA LYS A 47 10.99 -4.36 -17.06
C LYS A 47 10.52 -5.42 -16.04
N LEU A 48 10.81 -5.22 -14.76
CA LEU A 48 10.38 -6.14 -13.69
C LEU A 48 8.86 -6.30 -13.69
N ALA A 49 8.38 -7.54 -13.59
CA ALA A 49 6.97 -7.92 -13.49
C ALA A 49 6.29 -7.22 -12.32
N VAL A 50 7.00 -7.00 -11.21
CA VAL A 50 6.46 -6.30 -10.03
C VAL A 50 6.10 -4.83 -10.29
N LEU A 51 6.53 -4.26 -11.41
CA LEU A 51 6.16 -2.91 -11.86
C LEU A 51 5.07 -2.90 -12.95
N ASP A 52 4.59 -4.09 -13.33
CA ASP A 52 3.54 -4.30 -14.31
C ASP A 52 2.28 -4.85 -13.61
N PRO A 53 1.22 -4.05 -13.43
CA PRO A 53 0.03 -4.48 -12.72
C PRO A 53 -0.71 -5.66 -13.39
N GLU A 54 -0.44 -5.97 -14.66
CA GLU A 54 -1.00 -7.14 -15.34
C GLU A 54 -0.23 -8.45 -15.02
N ARG A 55 0.98 -8.34 -14.46
CA ARG A 55 1.88 -9.47 -14.20
C ARG A 55 2.16 -9.72 -12.72
N THR A 56 1.56 -8.93 -11.82
CA THR A 56 1.73 -9.06 -10.37
C THR A 56 0.44 -8.74 -9.62
N THR A 57 0.43 -8.93 -8.29
CA THR A 57 -0.70 -8.48 -7.46
C THR A 57 -0.90 -6.99 -7.62
N SER A 58 -2.09 -6.60 -8.05
CA SER A 58 -2.46 -5.22 -8.30
C SER A 58 -3.90 -4.95 -7.85
N SER A 59 -4.20 -3.67 -7.63
CA SER A 59 -5.53 -3.18 -7.30
C SER A 59 -5.61 -1.68 -7.61
N THR A 60 -6.81 -1.12 -7.56
CA THR A 60 -7.05 0.32 -7.74
C THR A 60 -7.24 1.04 -6.41
N PRO A 61 -7.02 2.37 -6.34
CA PRO A 61 -7.35 3.15 -5.14
C PRO A 61 -8.80 2.96 -4.68
N ARG A 62 -9.75 2.79 -5.62
CA ARG A 62 -11.16 2.56 -5.34
C ARG A 62 -11.38 1.26 -4.58
N GLU A 63 -10.93 0.15 -5.13
CA GLU A 63 -11.06 -1.19 -4.53
C GLU A 63 -10.39 -1.25 -3.15
N ILE A 64 -9.23 -0.60 -3.00
CA ILE A 64 -8.53 -0.54 -1.71
C ILE A 64 -9.33 0.28 -0.68
N THR A 65 -9.95 1.40 -1.07
CA THR A 65 -10.83 2.14 -0.16
C THR A 65 -12.09 1.35 0.20
N GLU A 66 -12.64 0.56 -0.73
CA GLU A 66 -13.79 -0.33 -0.48
C GLU A 66 -13.42 -1.48 0.47
N LEU A 67 -12.21 -2.05 0.33
CA LEU A 67 -11.67 -3.04 1.26
C LEU A 67 -11.47 -2.44 2.65
N LEU A 68 -10.87 -1.25 2.76
CA LEU A 68 -10.68 -0.58 4.05
C LEU A 68 -12.00 -0.25 4.73
N ASP A 69 -13.00 0.19 3.97
CA ASP A 69 -14.36 0.41 4.46
C ASP A 69 -14.97 -0.91 4.97
N ALA A 70 -14.89 -1.99 4.19
CA ALA A 70 -15.35 -3.31 4.61
C ALA A 70 -14.64 -3.82 5.88
N VAL A 71 -13.34 -3.59 6.02
CA VAL A 71 -12.58 -3.89 7.26
C VAL A 71 -13.06 -3.02 8.41
N TRP A 72 -13.32 -1.72 8.21
CA TRP A 72 -13.76 -0.83 9.30
C TRP A 72 -15.21 -1.06 9.73
N THR A 73 -16.02 -1.70 8.90
CA THR A 73 -17.42 -2.04 9.20
C THR A 73 -17.65 -3.54 9.45
N ASP A 74 -16.59 -4.32 9.67
CA ASP A 74 -16.63 -5.77 9.88
C ASP A 74 -17.34 -6.57 8.76
N ARG A 75 -17.40 -6.02 7.54
CA ARG A 75 -17.97 -6.68 6.35
C ARG A 75 -16.94 -7.51 5.58
N ALA A 76 -15.65 -7.33 5.84
CA ALA A 76 -14.58 -8.08 5.19
C ALA A 76 -14.43 -9.52 5.73
N GLY A 77 -14.97 -9.82 6.92
CA GLY A 77 -14.88 -11.13 7.55
C GLY A 77 -15.26 -11.08 9.02
N GLU A 78 -14.90 -12.12 9.78
CA GLU A 78 -15.13 -12.19 11.23
C GLU A 78 -14.70 -10.90 11.95
N PRO A 79 -15.51 -10.31 12.84
CA PRO A 79 -15.18 -9.05 13.52
C PRO A 79 -13.82 -9.10 14.25
N SER A 80 -13.46 -10.26 14.80
CA SER A 80 -12.15 -10.45 15.45
C SER A 80 -10.97 -10.41 14.47
N ALA A 81 -11.16 -10.82 13.22
CA ALA A 81 -10.14 -10.71 12.18
C ALA A 81 -10.02 -9.27 11.68
N CYS A 82 -11.15 -8.60 11.44
CA CYS A 82 -11.17 -7.18 11.08
C CYS A 82 -10.49 -6.32 12.14
N GLU A 83 -10.74 -6.58 13.43
CA GLU A 83 -10.07 -5.89 14.53
C GLU A 83 -8.56 -6.10 14.55
N ARG A 84 -8.09 -7.33 14.26
CA ARG A 84 -6.64 -7.60 14.15
C ARG A 84 -6.02 -6.77 13.04
N VAL A 85 -6.68 -6.66 11.88
CA VAL A 85 -6.19 -5.82 10.76
C VAL A 85 -6.14 -4.34 11.18
N ARG A 86 -7.21 -3.81 11.77
CA ARG A 86 -7.24 -2.41 12.27
C ARG A 86 -6.11 -2.15 13.27
N SER A 87 -5.93 -3.05 14.23
CA SER A 87 -4.86 -2.97 15.24
C SER A 87 -3.46 -3.02 14.64
N MET A 88 -3.23 -3.84 13.59
CA MET A 88 -1.95 -3.88 12.88
C MET A 88 -1.70 -2.59 12.11
N LEU A 89 -2.68 -2.10 11.36
CA LEU A 89 -2.58 -0.85 10.60
C LEU A 89 -2.36 0.37 11.51
N ALA A 90 -2.95 0.37 12.72
CA ALA A 90 -2.77 1.44 13.71
C ALA A 90 -1.35 1.53 14.28
N ARG A 91 -0.52 0.49 14.11
CA ARG A 91 0.90 0.47 14.53
C ARG A 91 1.84 1.03 13.46
N GLN A 92 1.31 1.73 12.47
CA GLN A 92 2.06 2.42 11.42
C GLN A 92 3.06 3.42 12.02
N ILE A 93 4.36 3.21 11.77
CA ILE A 93 5.45 4.05 12.29
C ILE A 93 6.07 4.99 11.25
N TRP A 94 5.68 4.92 9.98
CA TRP A 94 6.26 5.71 8.89
C TRP A 94 5.49 7.02 8.67
N PRO A 95 5.98 8.18 9.15
CA PRO A 95 5.18 9.41 9.18
C PRO A 95 5.30 10.25 7.88
N HIS A 96 6.09 9.80 6.91
CA HIS A 96 6.59 10.64 5.81
C HIS A 96 5.63 10.79 4.63
N ARG A 97 4.45 10.16 4.67
CA ARG A 97 3.45 10.15 3.59
C ARG A 97 2.08 10.64 4.08
N LEU A 98 1.05 9.80 4.21
CA LEU A 98 -0.29 10.20 4.64
C LEU A 98 -0.23 11.03 5.93
N SER A 99 0.50 10.58 6.94
CA SER A 99 0.67 11.31 8.21
C SER A 99 1.25 12.71 8.06
N SER A 100 2.11 12.95 7.07
CA SER A 100 2.63 14.31 6.78
C SER A 100 1.54 15.27 6.27
N GLY A 101 0.42 14.71 5.80
CA GLY A 101 -0.73 15.44 5.30
C GLY A 101 -1.68 15.93 6.38
N PHE A 102 -1.68 15.37 7.59
CA PHE A 102 -2.71 15.64 8.60
C PHE A 102 -2.15 16.27 9.88
N PRO A 103 -2.96 17.02 10.63
CA PRO A 103 -2.60 17.51 11.96
C PRO A 103 -2.33 16.37 12.96
N SER A 104 -1.63 16.68 14.06
CA SER A 104 -1.16 15.67 15.03
C SER A 104 -2.27 15.01 15.87
N ASP A 105 -3.46 15.59 15.93
CA ASP A 105 -4.62 15.04 16.63
C ASP A 105 -5.44 14.07 15.76
N VAL A 106 -5.08 13.92 14.48
CA VAL A 106 -5.68 12.96 13.55
C VAL A 106 -4.93 11.63 13.63
N ALA A 107 -5.64 10.57 13.98
CA ALA A 107 -5.07 9.23 14.03
C ALA A 107 -5.10 8.58 12.64
N ILE A 108 -4.01 7.90 12.27
CA ILE A 108 -3.87 7.25 10.97
C ILE A 108 -3.48 5.79 11.19
N ALA A 109 -4.28 4.89 10.62
CA ALA A 109 -3.99 3.48 10.54
C ALA A 109 -3.80 3.12 9.06
N ALA A 110 -2.57 2.80 8.64
CA ALA A 110 -2.23 2.73 7.22
C ALA A 110 -1.14 1.71 6.90
N LYS A 111 -0.99 1.40 5.62
CA LYS A 111 0.12 0.62 5.07
C LYS A 111 0.74 1.35 3.88
N THR A 112 2.06 1.45 3.90
CA THR A 112 2.88 1.97 2.81
C THR A 112 3.26 0.84 1.84
N GLY A 113 3.33 1.15 0.56
CA GLY A 113 3.94 0.31 -0.47
C GLY A 113 5.02 1.09 -1.22
N THR A 114 6.17 0.45 -1.45
CA THR A 114 7.30 1.06 -2.15
C THR A 114 7.95 0.00 -3.03
N LEU A 115 7.97 0.27 -4.33
CA LEU A 115 8.77 -0.43 -5.33
C LEU A 115 9.51 0.64 -6.15
N PRO A 116 10.50 0.29 -6.99
CA PRO A 116 11.09 1.25 -7.91
C PRO A 116 10.01 1.96 -8.73
N ALA A 117 10.11 3.28 -8.79
CA ALA A 117 9.12 4.16 -9.42
C ALA A 117 7.66 4.07 -8.90
N VAL A 118 7.30 3.19 -7.97
CA VAL A 118 5.93 3.08 -7.42
C VAL A 118 5.95 3.41 -5.94
N ARG A 119 5.13 4.39 -5.55
CA ARG A 119 4.91 4.74 -4.15
C ARG A 119 3.41 4.86 -3.91
N ASN A 120 2.92 4.15 -2.91
CA ASN A 120 1.53 4.25 -2.51
C ASN A 120 1.41 4.23 -1.00
N GLU A 121 0.26 4.68 -0.53
CA GLU A 121 -0.17 4.44 0.84
C GLU A 121 -1.68 4.38 0.88
N ALA A 122 -2.19 3.46 1.68
CA ALA A 122 -3.61 3.31 1.93
C ALA A 122 -3.86 3.13 3.42
N GLY A 123 -4.91 3.76 3.93
CA GLY A 123 -5.26 3.71 5.34
C GLY A 123 -6.54 4.44 5.68
N VAL A 124 -6.89 4.43 6.96
CA VAL A 124 -8.03 5.13 7.52
C VAL A 124 -7.57 6.29 8.38
N VAL A 125 -8.09 7.48 8.05
CA VAL A 125 -7.88 8.74 8.75
C VAL A 125 -9.03 8.95 9.73
N SER A 126 -8.73 9.04 11.03
CA SER A 126 -9.71 9.19 12.10
C SER A 126 -9.55 10.52 12.82
N PHE A 127 -10.62 11.33 12.82
CA PHE A 127 -10.63 12.64 13.47
C PHE A 127 -11.13 12.56 14.92
N PRO A 128 -10.78 13.55 15.78
CA PRO A 128 -11.31 13.63 17.15
C PRO A 128 -12.83 13.75 17.25
N ASP A 129 -13.49 14.24 16.19
CA ASP A 129 -14.95 14.31 16.09
C ASP A 129 -15.62 12.94 15.81
N GLY A 130 -14.82 11.87 15.70
CA GLY A 130 -15.28 10.50 15.47
C GLY A 130 -15.45 10.14 13.99
N ARG A 131 -15.38 11.11 13.07
CA ARG A 131 -15.48 10.82 11.62
C ARG A 131 -14.21 10.12 11.12
N ARG A 132 -14.40 9.20 10.18
CA ARG A 132 -13.34 8.37 9.60
C ARG A 132 -13.44 8.36 8.09
N PHE A 133 -12.29 8.34 7.43
CA PHE A 133 -12.20 8.34 5.97
C PHE A 133 -11.18 7.29 5.51
N ALA A 134 -11.62 6.36 4.65
CA ALA A 134 -10.70 5.50 3.92
C ALA A 134 -10.01 6.30 2.82
N VAL A 135 -8.69 6.21 2.74
CA VAL A 135 -7.85 6.96 1.81
C VAL A 135 -6.86 6.00 1.16
N ALA A 136 -6.76 6.05 -0.16
CA ALA A 136 -5.74 5.34 -0.92
C ALA A 136 -5.14 6.30 -1.96
N VAL A 137 -3.81 6.44 -1.97
CA VAL A 137 -3.10 7.27 -2.94
C VAL A 137 -1.99 6.43 -3.58
N PHE A 138 -2.05 6.30 -4.90
CA PHE A 138 -1.12 5.52 -5.70
C PHE A 138 -0.38 6.45 -6.66
N THR A 139 0.94 6.34 -6.71
CA THR A 139 1.78 7.18 -7.57
C THR A 139 2.73 6.31 -8.38
N ARG A 140 3.00 6.77 -9.61
CA ARG A 140 4.04 6.23 -10.48
C ARG A 140 4.96 7.39 -10.88
N ALA A 141 6.25 7.23 -10.63
CA ALA A 141 7.28 8.20 -10.96
C ALA A 141 7.92 7.85 -12.31
N ASN A 142 8.45 8.86 -12.99
CA ASN A 142 9.29 8.65 -14.18
C ASN A 142 10.79 8.52 -13.80
N SER A 143 11.08 8.15 -12.56
CA SER A 143 12.42 8.06 -11.99
C SER A 143 12.54 6.85 -11.08
N LEU A 144 13.67 6.15 -11.18
CA LEU A 144 14.04 5.02 -10.32
C LEU A 144 14.78 5.44 -9.04
N ALA A 145 14.95 6.75 -8.78
CA ALA A 145 15.61 7.21 -7.57
C ALA A 145 14.94 6.64 -6.31
N GLU A 146 15.72 6.10 -5.38
CA GLU A 146 15.20 5.51 -4.14
C GLU A 146 14.58 6.56 -3.22
N ARG A 147 15.17 7.75 -3.15
CA ARG A 147 14.70 8.85 -2.31
C ARG A 147 13.90 9.85 -3.14
N GLN A 148 12.59 9.90 -2.95
CA GLN A 148 11.70 10.84 -3.65
C GLN A 148 10.74 11.54 -2.66
N PRO A 149 11.28 12.35 -1.73
CA PRO A 149 10.48 12.98 -0.67
C PRO A 149 9.37 13.90 -1.19
N ALA A 150 9.54 14.46 -2.39
CA ALA A 150 8.50 15.26 -3.04
C ALA A 150 7.25 14.41 -3.39
N ILE A 151 7.43 13.15 -3.80
CA ILE A 151 6.32 12.24 -4.06
C ILE A 151 5.70 11.78 -2.74
N ASP A 152 6.52 11.48 -1.74
CA ASP A 152 6.02 11.10 -0.41
C ASP A 152 5.14 12.21 0.19
N ALA A 153 5.58 13.47 0.11
CA ALA A 153 4.79 14.62 0.52
C ALA A 153 3.54 14.84 -0.34
N ALA A 154 3.60 14.52 -1.64
CA ALA A 154 2.45 14.60 -2.52
C ALA A 154 1.36 13.59 -2.13
N ILE A 155 1.73 12.39 -1.65
CA ILE A 155 0.79 11.41 -1.11
C ILE A 155 0.00 12.00 0.07
N GLY A 156 0.70 12.57 1.06
CA GLY A 156 0.06 13.23 2.20
C GLY A 156 -0.84 14.40 1.79
N LYS A 157 -0.36 15.26 0.88
CA LYS A 157 -1.14 16.39 0.37
C LYS A 157 -2.40 15.94 -0.36
N ALA A 158 -2.31 14.94 -1.24
CA ALA A 158 -3.46 14.42 -1.98
C ALA A 158 -4.51 13.82 -1.04
N GLY A 159 -4.06 13.01 -0.06
CA GLY A 159 -4.95 12.45 0.96
C GLY A 159 -5.69 13.53 1.75
N ARG A 160 -4.98 14.56 2.24
CA ARG A 160 -5.61 15.69 2.93
C ARG A 160 -6.64 16.40 2.06
N LEU A 161 -6.30 16.74 0.82
CA LEU A 161 -7.21 17.48 -0.07
C LEU A 161 -8.51 16.71 -0.34
N ALA A 162 -8.43 15.39 -0.54
CA ALA A 162 -9.60 14.55 -0.75
C ALA A 162 -10.48 14.50 0.52
N VAL A 163 -9.87 14.28 1.69
CA VAL A 163 -10.61 14.23 2.97
C VAL A 163 -11.24 15.58 3.30
N ASP A 164 -10.53 16.68 3.12
CA ASP A 164 -11.04 18.03 3.36
C ASP A 164 -12.25 18.37 2.47
N HIS A 165 -12.27 17.85 1.25
CA HIS A 165 -13.42 17.99 0.35
C HIS A 165 -14.63 17.22 0.90
N LEU A 166 -14.47 15.93 1.22
CA LEU A 166 -15.56 15.09 1.75
C LEU A 166 -16.08 15.58 3.11
N ARG A 167 -15.22 16.12 3.98
CA ARG A 167 -15.61 16.68 5.29
C ARG A 167 -16.46 17.94 5.19
N LYS A 168 -16.41 18.65 4.06
CA LYS A 168 -17.29 19.82 3.80
C LYS A 168 -18.65 19.40 3.26
N GLU A 169 -18.73 18.26 2.59
CA GLU A 169 -19.96 17.74 2.00
C GLU A 169 -20.78 16.90 2.99
N ALA A 170 -20.11 16.25 3.95
CA ALA A 170 -20.76 15.50 5.02
C ALA A 170 -21.04 16.40 6.24
N PRO A 171 -22.32 16.69 6.55
CA PRO A 171 -22.70 17.49 7.72
C PRO A 171 -22.33 16.83 9.06
#